data_AF-A0A2N2N6F7-F1
#
_entry.id   AF-A0A2N2N6F7-F1
#
_cell.length_a   1.000
_cell.length_b   1.000
_cell.length_c   1.000
_cell.angle_alpha   90.00
_cell.angle_beta   90.00
_cell.angle_gamma   90.00
#
_symmetry.space_group_name_H-M   'P 1'
#
loop_
_entity.id
_entity.type
_entity.pdbx_description
1 polymer ?
#
loop_
_entity_poly.entity_id
_entity_poly.type
_entity_poly.pdbx_seq_one_letter_code
_entity_poly.pdbx_strand_id
1 'polypeptide(L)'
;MPGFTPARRWQQAYYPFKNRTVGQKIEEALERTIKGALFGCRMCGNCLLQETALICPMECPKGLRNGPCGGSTPDHCYVDETRPCVWYKIYERAEKYGRLDVLMEVLPPLDWDKVGTSPQPDGWNNLRKHDGIKAISRYLRSTPEIRKQKWEHFFKEIRQPDWWQGDSLPHPAPLHVPVSHLEQILSDGNTPFCKP
;
A
#
# COMPACT_ATOMS: atom_id res chain seq x y z
N MET A 1 18.84 14.27 4.69
CA MET A 1 17.61 13.44 4.62
C MET A 1 18.01 12.10 4.02
N PRO A 2 17.51 10.93 4.47
CA PRO A 2 17.84 9.66 3.83
C PRO A 2 17.34 9.72 2.38
N GLY A 3 18.15 9.27 1.41
CA GLY A 3 17.90 9.52 -0.02
C GLY A 3 16.55 9.00 -0.55
N PHE A 4 15.94 8.00 0.10
CA PHE A 4 14.69 7.38 -0.37
C PHE A 4 13.43 7.82 0.39
N THR A 5 13.55 8.20 1.68
CA THR A 5 12.43 8.59 2.57
C THR A 5 12.46 10.10 2.84
N PRO A 6 11.48 10.87 2.35
CA PRO A 6 11.45 12.32 2.52
C PRO A 6 11.08 12.74 3.95
N ALA A 7 10.24 11.98 4.66
CA ALA A 7 9.68 12.41 5.96
C ALA A 7 10.20 11.61 7.17
N ARG A 8 10.91 10.48 6.95
CA ARG A 8 11.33 9.48 7.96
C ARG A 8 10.15 8.84 8.71
N ARG A 9 10.34 7.61 9.22
CA ARG A 9 9.34 6.94 10.09
C ARG A 9 9.13 7.76 11.37
N TRP A 10 7.94 8.33 11.53
CA TRP A 10 7.55 9.06 12.75
C TRP A 10 6.74 8.20 13.71
N GLN A 11 5.62 7.70 13.20
CA GLN A 11 4.74 6.86 13.98
C GLN A 11 5.37 5.48 14.15
N GLN A 12 5.08 4.86 15.29
CA GLN A 12 5.56 3.51 15.59
C GLN A 12 5.14 2.54 14.48
N ALA A 13 6.00 1.56 14.25
CA ALA A 13 5.66 0.45 13.38
C ALA A 13 4.54 -0.36 14.03
N TYR A 14 3.65 -0.89 13.21
CA TYR A 14 2.63 -1.82 13.67
C TYR A 14 3.28 -3.13 14.13
N TYR A 15 2.58 -3.80 15.05
CA TYR A 15 2.89 -5.15 15.49
C TYR A 15 1.78 -6.10 15.06
N PRO A 16 2.08 -7.39 14.85
CA PRO A 16 1.08 -8.38 14.45
C PRO A 16 -0.05 -8.52 15.48
N PHE A 17 -1.29 -8.60 15.00
CA PHE A 17 -2.46 -8.91 15.83
C PHE A 17 -2.54 -10.40 16.20
N LYS A 18 -1.85 -11.27 15.46
CA LYS A 18 -1.84 -12.73 15.64
C LYS A 18 -0.46 -13.20 16.09
N ASN A 19 -0.44 -14.27 16.89
CA ASN A 19 0.82 -14.89 17.31
C ASN A 19 1.64 -15.38 16.11
N ARG A 20 2.95 -15.14 16.18
CA ARG A 20 3.92 -15.45 15.12
C ARG A 20 4.94 -16.45 15.62
N THR A 21 5.44 -17.28 14.70
CA THR A 21 6.54 -18.21 15.01
C THR A 21 7.81 -17.43 15.30
N VAL A 22 8.79 -18.06 15.96
CA VAL A 22 10.08 -17.40 16.27
C VAL A 22 10.78 -16.94 14.99
N GLY A 23 10.77 -17.76 13.93
CA GLY A 23 11.34 -17.39 12.63
C GLY A 23 10.67 -16.16 12.02
N GLN A 24 9.34 -16.09 12.03
CA GLN A 24 8.59 -14.94 11.53
C GLN A 24 8.91 -13.67 12.33
N LYS A 25 9.02 -13.77 13.67
CA LYS A 25 9.38 -12.62 14.51
C LYS A 25 10.77 -12.06 14.16
N ILE A 26 11.74 -12.94 13.87
CA ILE A 26 13.09 -12.54 13.48
C ILE A 26 13.05 -11.85 12.12
N GLU A 27 12.37 -12.44 11.12
CA GLU A 27 12.20 -11.84 9.79
C GLU A 27 11.53 -10.46 9.88
N GLU A 28 10.41 -10.37 10.59
CA GLU A 28 9.64 -9.14 10.78
C GLU A 28 10.46 -8.07 11.53
N ALA A 29 11.31 -8.47 12.48
CA ALA A 29 12.21 -7.55 13.18
C ALA A 29 13.33 -7.01 12.27
N LEU A 30 13.95 -7.89 11.46
CA LEU A 30 14.95 -7.51 10.46
C LEU A 30 14.34 -6.56 9.44
N GLU A 31 13.19 -6.92 8.89
CA GLU A 31 12.46 -6.10 7.93
C GLU A 31 12.07 -4.73 8.52
N ARG A 32 11.53 -4.71 9.74
CA ARG A 32 11.16 -3.48 10.45
C ARG A 32 12.36 -2.55 10.61
N THR A 33 13.55 -3.10 10.80
CA THR A 33 14.80 -2.33 10.94
C THR A 33 15.24 -1.79 9.59
N ILE A 34 15.44 -2.68 8.60
CA ILE A 34 15.97 -2.33 7.28
C ILE A 34 15.01 -1.41 6.53
N LYS A 35 13.74 -1.82 6.34
CA LYS A 35 12.75 -1.00 5.62
C LYS A 35 12.36 0.25 6.39
N GLY A 36 12.56 0.25 7.71
CA GLY A 36 12.39 1.45 8.54
C GLY A 36 13.42 2.51 8.28
N ALA A 37 14.69 2.12 8.27
CA ALA A 37 15.79 3.02 7.98
C ALA A 37 15.74 3.55 6.53
N LEU A 38 15.42 2.68 5.58
CA LEU A 38 15.45 3.03 4.15
C LEU A 38 14.20 3.77 3.65
N PHE A 39 13.01 3.35 4.07
CA PHE A 39 11.74 3.79 3.46
C PHE A 39 10.71 4.29 4.48
N GLY A 40 11.09 4.44 5.74
CA GLY A 40 10.13 4.83 6.78
C GLY A 40 8.99 3.83 7.01
N CYS A 41 9.09 2.59 6.50
CA CYS A 41 8.00 1.61 6.42
C CYS A 41 7.26 1.42 7.76
N ARG A 42 5.94 1.43 7.88
CA ARG A 42 5.30 1.21 9.20
C ARG A 42 4.93 -0.23 9.53
N MET A 43 5.48 -1.22 8.81
CA MET A 43 5.08 -2.64 8.92
C MET A 43 3.58 -2.84 8.70
N CYS A 44 3.03 -2.19 7.67
CA CYS A 44 1.60 -2.31 7.34
C CYS A 44 1.24 -3.66 6.69
N GLY A 45 2.22 -4.51 6.37
CA GLY A 45 2.00 -5.81 5.69
C GLY A 45 1.56 -5.73 4.22
N ASN A 46 1.27 -4.53 3.72
CA ASN A 46 0.68 -4.31 2.39
C ASN A 46 1.55 -3.31 1.62
N CYS A 47 2.72 -3.76 1.15
CA CYS A 47 3.74 -2.90 0.54
C CYS A 47 3.25 -2.26 -0.78
N LEU A 48 3.45 -0.94 -0.92
CA LEU A 48 3.05 -0.15 -2.11
C LEU A 48 4.20 0.70 -2.69
N LEU A 49 5.45 0.40 -2.32
CA LEU A 49 6.58 1.23 -2.74
C LEU A 49 6.71 1.32 -4.27
N GLN A 50 6.33 0.27 -5.00
CA GLN A 50 6.44 0.23 -6.45
C GLN A 50 5.47 1.22 -7.13
N GLU A 51 4.32 1.45 -6.52
CA GLU A 51 3.24 2.31 -7.00
C GLU A 51 3.48 3.77 -6.58
N THR A 52 3.94 3.99 -5.35
CA THR A 52 4.13 5.33 -4.77
C THR A 52 5.55 5.86 -4.97
N ALA A 53 6.15 5.59 -6.13
CA ALA A 53 7.48 6.07 -6.53
C ALA A 53 8.59 5.82 -5.48
N LEU A 54 8.57 4.68 -4.79
CA LEU A 54 9.51 4.29 -3.75
C LEU A 54 9.50 5.21 -2.51
N ILE A 55 8.39 5.89 -2.24
CA ILE A 55 8.13 6.59 -0.97
C ILE A 55 7.02 5.84 -0.26
N CYS A 56 7.19 5.50 1.02
CA CYS A 56 6.13 4.79 1.73
C CYS A 56 4.98 5.77 2.07
N PRO A 57 3.74 5.55 1.60
CA PRO A 57 2.62 6.45 1.91
C PRO A 57 2.28 6.45 3.41
N MET A 58 2.69 5.40 4.13
CA MET A 58 2.53 5.30 5.58
C MET A 58 3.45 6.25 6.37
N GLU A 59 4.39 6.94 5.72
CA GLU A 59 5.10 8.06 6.34
C GLU A 59 4.18 9.26 6.58
N CYS A 60 3.06 9.36 5.86
CA CYS A 60 2.06 10.39 6.08
C CYS A 60 1.46 10.23 7.49
N PRO A 61 1.31 11.30 8.29
CA PRO A 61 0.73 11.22 9.63
C PRO A 61 -0.71 10.67 9.62
N LYS A 62 -1.41 10.82 8.49
CA LYS A 62 -2.75 10.27 8.27
C LYS A 62 -2.80 8.78 7.91
N GLY A 63 -1.65 8.18 7.59
CA GLY A 63 -1.60 6.81 7.08
C GLY A 63 -2.36 6.60 5.76
N LEU A 64 -2.53 7.66 4.98
CA LEU A 64 -3.36 7.67 3.77
C LEU A 64 -2.66 6.90 2.63
N ARG A 65 -3.23 5.76 2.22
CA ARG A 65 -2.71 4.91 1.12
C ARG A 65 -3.10 5.41 -0.27
N ASN A 66 -4.20 6.16 -0.36
CA ASN A 66 -4.68 6.81 -1.58
C ASN A 66 -4.83 8.31 -1.30
N GLY A 67 -3.86 9.11 -1.74
CA GLY A 67 -3.91 10.57 -1.68
C GLY A 67 -4.02 11.18 -3.07
N PRO A 68 -3.80 12.50 -3.21
CA PRO A 68 -3.50 13.47 -2.16
C PRO A 68 -4.68 13.68 -1.20
N CYS A 69 -4.41 14.31 -0.05
CA CYS A 69 -5.47 14.81 0.82
C CYS A 69 -5.78 16.28 0.48
N GLY A 70 -6.90 16.83 0.95
CA GLY A 70 -7.27 18.23 0.67
C GLY A 70 -6.27 19.29 1.15
N GLY A 71 -5.32 18.94 2.04
CA GLY A 71 -4.26 19.83 2.51
C GLY A 71 -2.87 19.49 1.96
N SER A 72 -2.78 18.80 0.81
CA SER A 72 -1.50 18.48 0.18
C SER A 72 -0.92 19.71 -0.52
N THR A 73 0.25 20.19 -0.07
CA THR A 73 0.94 21.38 -0.61
C THR A 73 2.41 21.07 -0.97
N PRO A 74 3.06 21.91 -1.80
CA PRO A 74 4.51 21.80 -2.09
C PRO A 74 5.41 22.00 -0.88
N ASP A 75 4.95 22.76 0.11
CA ASP A 75 5.75 23.18 1.26
C ASP A 75 5.82 22.06 2.31
N HIS A 76 4.89 22.07 3.27
CA HIS A 76 4.91 21.22 4.45
C HIS A 76 3.58 20.53 4.68
N CYS A 77 3.59 19.46 5.48
CA CYS A 77 2.35 18.81 5.88
C CYS A 77 1.54 19.73 6.80
N TYR A 78 0.25 19.94 6.50
CA TYR A 78 -0.60 20.77 7.36
C TYR A 78 -0.80 20.20 8.78
N VAL A 79 -0.59 18.89 8.97
CA VAL A 79 -0.69 18.24 10.30
C VAL A 79 0.57 18.45 11.12
N ASP A 80 1.73 18.53 10.46
CA ASP A 80 3.04 18.69 11.08
C ASP A 80 3.93 19.50 10.12
N GLU A 81 3.97 20.81 10.36
CA GLU A 81 4.68 21.78 9.52
C GLU A 81 6.21 21.59 9.55
N THR A 82 6.75 20.77 10.46
CA THR A 82 8.19 20.46 10.49
C THR A 82 8.63 19.51 9.38
N ARG A 83 7.69 19.02 8.55
CA ARG A 83 7.92 17.97 7.57
C ARG A 83 7.39 18.28 6.17
N PRO A 84 7.99 17.71 5.13
CA PRO A 84 7.41 17.78 3.78
C PRO A 84 6.09 17.01 3.69
N CYS A 85 5.21 17.45 2.81
CA CYS A 85 4.01 16.69 2.46
C CYS A 85 4.40 15.40 1.70
N VAL A 86 4.18 14.23 2.32
CA VAL A 86 4.55 12.92 1.75
C VAL A 86 3.88 12.67 0.40
N TRP A 87 2.59 12.99 0.27
CA TRP A 87 1.86 12.81 -0.99
C TRP A 87 2.29 13.77 -2.10
N TYR A 88 2.67 14.99 -1.75
CA TYR A 88 3.28 15.90 -2.73
C TYR A 88 4.63 15.36 -3.21
N LYS A 89 5.44 14.79 -2.31
CA LYS A 89 6.72 14.15 -2.67
C LYS A 89 6.55 12.88 -3.50
N ILE A 90 5.48 12.11 -3.29
CA ILE A 90 5.10 10.99 -4.16
C ILE A 90 4.77 11.50 -5.56
N TYR A 91 3.91 12.52 -5.66
CA TYR A 91 3.54 13.16 -6.93
C TYR A 91 4.78 13.67 -7.70
N GLU A 92 5.59 14.53 -7.07
CA GLU A 92 6.79 15.14 -7.67
C GLU A 92 7.74 14.08 -8.23
N ARG A 93 7.91 12.96 -7.50
CA ARG A 93 8.78 11.87 -7.94
C ARG A 93 8.14 11.01 -9.02
N ALA A 94 6.84 10.75 -8.96
CA ALA A 94 6.11 10.00 -9.98
C ALA A 94 6.05 10.77 -11.31
N GLU A 95 5.86 12.10 -11.26
CA GLU A 95 5.95 13.00 -12.42
C GLU A 95 7.33 12.91 -13.06
N LYS A 96 8.41 13.01 -12.28
CA LYS A 96 9.78 12.84 -12.76
C LYS A 96 10.03 11.47 -13.41
N TYR A 97 9.35 10.42 -12.95
CA TYR A 97 9.45 9.07 -13.52
C TYR A 97 8.49 8.82 -14.69
N GLY A 98 7.60 9.77 -15.01
CA GLY A 98 6.56 9.59 -16.02
C GLY A 98 5.58 8.46 -15.66
N ARG A 99 5.25 8.32 -14.36
CA ARG A 99 4.37 7.26 -13.81
C ARG A 99 3.15 7.80 -13.07
N LEU A 100 2.64 8.96 -13.48
CA LEU A 100 1.47 9.58 -12.85
C LEU A 100 0.20 8.74 -13.03
N ASP A 101 0.10 7.99 -14.12
CA ASP A 101 -0.96 7.03 -14.40
C ASP A 101 -1.11 5.98 -13.29
N VAL A 102 0.01 5.55 -12.69
CA VAL A 102 0.00 4.56 -11.60
C VAL A 102 -0.63 5.12 -10.33
N LEU A 103 -0.55 6.44 -10.10
CA LEU A 103 -1.15 7.09 -8.93
C LEU A 103 -2.66 7.25 -9.05
N MET A 104 -3.23 7.09 -10.25
CA MET A 104 -4.67 7.20 -10.47
C MET A 104 -5.43 5.97 -10.02
N GLU A 105 -4.77 4.82 -9.90
CA GLU A 105 -5.40 3.58 -9.45
C GLU A 105 -5.70 3.62 -7.96
N VAL A 106 -6.94 3.29 -7.60
CA VAL A 106 -7.34 3.18 -6.20
C VAL A 106 -6.76 1.89 -5.60
N LEU A 107 -5.77 2.06 -4.73
CA LEU A 107 -5.10 0.95 -4.04
C LEU A 107 -5.99 0.40 -2.92
N PRO A 108 -5.85 -0.89 -2.55
CA PRO A 108 -6.68 -1.48 -1.52
C PRO A 108 -6.52 -0.76 -0.18
N PRO A 109 -7.59 -0.74 0.63
CA PRO A 109 -7.47 -0.39 2.04
C PRO A 109 -6.51 -1.35 2.73
N LEU A 110 -6.11 -0.98 3.94
CA LEU A 110 -5.19 -1.79 4.70
C LEU A 110 -5.85 -3.12 5.08
N ASP A 111 -5.26 -4.24 4.66
CA ASP A 111 -5.61 -5.55 5.19
C ASP A 111 -5.03 -5.69 6.60
N TRP A 112 -5.88 -5.51 7.61
CA TRP A 112 -5.51 -5.54 9.02
C TRP A 112 -5.04 -6.92 9.49
N ASP A 113 -5.40 -8.00 8.78
CA ASP A 113 -4.90 -9.34 9.08
C ASP A 113 -3.41 -9.50 8.79
N LYS A 114 -2.86 -8.67 7.90
CA LYS A 114 -1.42 -8.63 7.54
C LYS A 114 -0.65 -7.55 8.30
N VAL A 115 -1.32 -6.69 9.05
CA VAL A 115 -0.64 -5.59 9.74
C VAL A 115 0.36 -6.14 10.76
N GLY A 116 1.54 -5.54 10.78
CA GLY A 116 2.68 -5.95 11.58
C GLY A 116 3.51 -7.10 11.00
N THR A 117 3.05 -7.75 9.92
CA THR A 117 3.76 -8.88 9.30
C THR A 117 4.60 -8.44 8.09
N SER A 118 5.47 -9.35 7.64
CA SER A 118 6.23 -9.21 6.40
C SER A 118 5.31 -9.41 5.17
N PRO A 119 5.45 -8.59 4.10
CA PRO A 119 4.80 -8.79 2.81
C PRO A 119 5.56 -9.80 1.92
N GLN A 120 6.73 -10.29 2.35
CA GLN A 120 7.51 -11.26 1.55
C GLN A 120 6.73 -12.54 1.21
N PRO A 121 5.91 -13.12 2.11
CA PRO A 121 5.10 -14.29 1.78
C PRO A 121 4.18 -14.06 0.58
N ASP A 122 3.60 -12.86 0.42
CA ASP A 122 2.74 -12.54 -0.72
C ASP A 122 3.53 -12.59 -2.03
N GLY A 123 4.74 -12.01 -2.03
CA GLY A 123 5.64 -12.07 -3.19
C GLY A 123 6.10 -13.49 -3.53
N TRP A 124 6.43 -14.30 -2.53
CA TRP A 124 6.81 -15.71 -2.73
C TRP A 124 5.65 -16.56 -3.24
N ASN A 125 4.45 -16.36 -2.70
CA ASN A 125 3.25 -17.06 -3.14
C ASN A 125 2.90 -16.68 -4.57
N ASN A 126 2.97 -15.39 -4.92
CA ASN A 126 2.74 -14.95 -6.29
C ASN A 126 3.78 -15.54 -7.26
N LEU A 127 5.05 -15.53 -6.88
CA LEU A 127 6.11 -16.14 -7.69
C LEU A 127 5.90 -17.65 -7.90
N ARG A 128 5.44 -18.37 -6.87
CA ARG A 128 5.12 -19.81 -6.98
C ARG A 128 3.93 -20.09 -7.90
N LYS A 129 2.92 -19.21 -7.93
CA LYS A 129 1.80 -19.31 -8.87
C LYS A 129 2.27 -19.22 -10.32
N HIS A 130 3.34 -18.48 -10.59
CA HIS A 130 3.90 -18.25 -11.92
C HIS A 130 5.16 -19.09 -12.21
N ASP A 131 5.12 -20.41 -12.02
CA ASP A 131 6.24 -21.34 -12.31
C ASP A 131 7.58 -21.07 -11.57
N GLY A 132 7.59 -20.23 -10.54
CA GLY A 132 8.75 -20.00 -9.68
C GLY A 132 10.01 -19.52 -10.43
N ILE A 133 11.13 -20.21 -10.20
CA ILE A 133 12.46 -19.87 -10.75
C ILE A 133 12.45 -19.92 -12.29
N LYS A 134 11.59 -20.74 -12.92
CA LYS A 134 11.46 -20.79 -14.38
C LYS A 134 10.88 -19.49 -14.95
N ALA A 135 10.00 -18.79 -14.24
CA ALA A 135 9.56 -17.46 -14.66
C ALA A 135 10.69 -16.43 -14.55
N ILE A 136 11.52 -16.49 -13.51
CA ILE A 136 12.69 -15.60 -13.36
C ILE A 136 13.65 -15.78 -14.53
N SER A 137 13.99 -17.01 -14.90
CA SER A 137 14.91 -17.25 -16.03
C SER A 137 14.34 -16.74 -17.35
N ARG A 138 13.03 -16.94 -17.61
CA ARG A 138 12.33 -16.38 -18.78
C ARG A 138 12.28 -14.85 -18.75
N TYR A 139 12.08 -14.25 -17.58
CA TYR A 139 12.10 -12.80 -17.38
C TYR A 139 13.46 -12.22 -17.75
N LEU A 140 14.54 -12.77 -17.20
CA LEU A 140 15.91 -12.31 -17.46
C LEU A 140 16.35 -12.48 -18.93
N ARG A 141 15.76 -13.43 -19.67
CA ARG A 141 16.04 -13.63 -21.10
C ARG A 141 15.15 -12.82 -22.04
N SER A 142 14.08 -12.19 -21.54
CA SER A 142 13.12 -11.43 -22.35
C SER A 142 13.62 -10.01 -22.68
N THR A 143 12.94 -9.30 -23.60
CA THR A 143 13.28 -7.91 -23.96
C THR A 143 12.95 -6.93 -22.82
N PRO A 144 13.55 -5.73 -22.78
CA PRO A 144 13.26 -4.73 -21.75
C PRO A 144 11.78 -4.38 -21.60
N GLU A 145 11.03 -4.31 -22.71
CA GLU A 145 9.60 -3.99 -22.73
C GLU A 145 8.79 -5.11 -22.07
N ILE A 146 9.09 -6.36 -22.41
CA ILE A 146 8.44 -7.54 -21.82
C ILE A 146 8.78 -7.63 -20.33
N ARG A 147 10.01 -7.30 -19.94
CA ARG A 147 10.40 -7.24 -18.52
C ARG A 147 9.56 -6.20 -17.78
N LYS A 148 9.44 -4.98 -18.32
CA LYS A 148 8.61 -3.93 -17.72
C LYS A 148 7.17 -4.40 -17.52
N GLN A 149 6.54 -4.97 -18.55
CA GLN A 149 5.17 -5.48 -18.48
C GLN A 149 5.01 -6.60 -17.44
N LYS A 150 5.91 -7.58 -17.44
CA LYS A 150 5.87 -8.69 -16.47
C LYS A 150 6.08 -8.20 -15.04
N TRP A 151 6.95 -7.21 -14.85
CA TRP A 151 7.19 -6.58 -13.57
C TRP A 151 5.95 -5.86 -13.06
N GLU A 152 5.33 -5.02 -13.89
CA GLU A 152 4.09 -4.32 -13.56
C GLU A 152 2.96 -5.29 -13.24
N HIS A 153 2.78 -6.34 -14.04
CA HIS A 153 1.78 -7.37 -13.80
C HIS A 153 2.02 -8.10 -12.46
N PHE A 154 3.26 -8.50 -12.17
CA PHE A 154 3.61 -9.19 -10.94
C PHE A 154 3.27 -8.37 -9.68
N PHE A 155 3.56 -7.06 -9.69
CA PHE A 155 3.19 -6.19 -8.56
C PHE A 155 1.70 -5.89 -8.51
N LYS A 156 1.03 -5.80 -9.66
CA LYS A 156 -0.43 -5.65 -9.73
C LYS A 156 -1.15 -6.79 -9.02
N GLU A 157 -0.76 -8.04 -9.26
CA GLU A 157 -1.38 -9.20 -8.61
C GLU A 157 -1.15 -9.22 -7.09
N ILE A 158 0.03 -8.79 -6.63
CA ILE A 158 0.32 -8.75 -5.18
C ILE A 158 -0.54 -7.71 -4.47
N ARG A 159 -0.79 -6.56 -5.10
CA ARG A 159 -1.54 -5.45 -4.50
C ARG A 159 -3.04 -5.47 -4.80
N GLN A 160 -3.53 -6.32 -5.69
CA GLN A 160 -4.96 -6.47 -6.00
C GLN A 160 -5.43 -7.84 -5.49
N PRO A 161 -5.76 -7.97 -4.18
CA PRO A 161 -6.32 -9.21 -3.66
C PRO A 161 -7.69 -9.49 -4.29
N ASP A 162 -8.13 -10.76 -4.31
CA ASP A 162 -9.36 -11.17 -5.03
C ASP A 162 -10.65 -10.43 -4.59
N TRP A 163 -10.69 -9.95 -3.34
CA TRP A 163 -11.81 -9.16 -2.80
C TRP A 163 -11.74 -7.67 -3.14
N TRP A 164 -10.64 -7.19 -3.72
CA TRP A 164 -10.44 -5.81 -4.13
C TRP A 164 -10.39 -5.72 -5.66
N GLN A 165 -11.19 -4.81 -6.22
CA GLN A 165 -11.30 -4.60 -7.66
C GLN A 165 -11.08 -3.11 -7.97
N GLY A 166 -10.06 -2.52 -7.37
CA GLY A 166 -9.74 -1.11 -7.59
C GLY A 166 -9.11 -0.89 -8.96
N ASP A 167 -9.55 0.13 -9.67
CA ASP A 167 -8.93 0.61 -10.90
C ASP A 167 -8.75 2.13 -10.86
N SER A 168 -8.42 2.73 -12.02
CA SER A 168 -8.21 4.17 -12.17
C SER A 168 -9.45 4.93 -12.64
N LEU A 169 -10.58 4.24 -12.80
CA LEU A 169 -11.78 4.82 -13.38
C LEU A 169 -12.76 5.25 -12.29
N PRO A 170 -13.50 6.36 -12.48
CA PRO A 170 -14.55 6.74 -11.57
C PRO A 170 -15.75 5.80 -11.76
N HIS A 171 -16.13 5.12 -10.68
CA HIS A 171 -17.30 4.24 -10.66
C HIS A 171 -18.27 4.65 -9.55
N PRO A 172 -19.59 4.65 -9.81
CA PRO A 172 -20.55 4.67 -8.72
C PRO A 172 -20.43 3.38 -7.91
N ALA A 173 -20.76 3.44 -6.62
CA ALA A 173 -20.84 2.23 -5.81
C ALA A 173 -21.85 1.26 -6.45
N PRO A 174 -21.45 0.01 -6.76
CA PRO A 174 -22.38 -0.96 -7.32
C PRO A 174 -23.44 -1.30 -6.27
N LEU A 175 -24.67 -1.55 -6.76
CA LEU A 175 -25.71 -2.14 -5.92
C LEU A 175 -25.22 -3.51 -5.45
N HIS A 176 -25.31 -3.75 -4.14
CA HIS A 176 -24.93 -5.01 -3.52
C HIS A 176 -25.89 -5.34 -2.40
N VAL A 177 -25.93 -6.62 -2.03
CA VAL A 177 -26.65 -7.06 -0.84
C VAL A 177 -25.88 -6.57 0.40
N PRO A 178 -26.56 -6.08 1.45
CA PRO A 178 -25.89 -5.65 2.66
C PRO A 178 -24.94 -6.73 3.21
N VAL A 179 -23.69 -6.37 3.45
CA VAL A 179 -22.65 -7.29 3.95
C VAL A 179 -22.70 -7.45 5.46
N SER A 180 -23.42 -6.56 6.14
CA SER A 180 -23.58 -6.59 7.60
C SER A 180 -24.99 -6.21 8.02
N HIS A 181 -25.39 -6.69 9.20
CA HIS A 181 -26.65 -6.31 9.82
C HIS A 181 -26.74 -4.78 10.05
N LEU A 182 -25.62 -4.12 10.38
CA LEU A 182 -25.60 -2.67 10.56
C LEU A 182 -25.88 -1.94 9.25
N GLU A 183 -25.25 -2.37 8.16
CA GLU A 183 -25.50 -1.79 6.84
C GLU A 183 -26.95 -2.00 6.40
N GLN A 184 -27.50 -3.19 6.65
CA GLN A 184 -28.91 -3.47 6.36
C GLN A 184 -29.81 -2.48 7.09
N ILE A 185 -29.63 -2.33 8.41
CA ILE A 185 -30.39 -1.39 9.24
C ILE A 185 -30.30 0.04 8.69
N LEU A 186 -29.09 0.51 8.37
CA LEU A 186 -28.87 1.87 7.86
C LEU A 186 -29.44 2.08 6.45
N SER A 187 -29.35 1.07 5.59
CA SER A 187 -29.90 1.09 4.22
C SER A 187 -31.42 1.11 4.23
N ASP A 188 -32.03 0.46 5.22
CA ASP A 188 -33.48 0.47 5.45
C ASP A 188 -33.96 1.78 6.12
N GLY A 189 -33.07 2.74 6.37
CA GLY A 189 -33.39 4.04 6.97
C GLY A 189 -33.65 4.00 8.48
N ASN A 190 -33.36 2.87 9.13
CA ASN A 190 -33.51 2.72 10.58
C ASN A 190 -32.24 3.25 11.25
N THR A 191 -32.35 4.31 12.07
CA THR A 191 -31.23 4.80 12.90
C THR A 191 -31.38 4.25 14.33
N PRO A 192 -30.74 3.13 14.70
CA PRO A 192 -30.96 2.47 15.99
C PRO A 192 -30.50 3.30 17.20
N PHE A 193 -29.75 4.38 16.98
CA PHE A 193 -29.14 5.21 18.03
C PHE A 193 -29.70 6.63 18.15
N CYS A 194 -30.61 7.04 17.26
CA CYS A 194 -31.35 8.31 17.44
C CYS A 194 -32.70 7.99 18.08
N LYS A 195 -32.73 7.83 19.41
CA LYS A 195 -33.97 8.07 20.15
C LYS A 195 -34.22 9.59 20.19
N PRO A 196 -35.47 10.05 20.03
CA PRO A 196 -35.80 11.45 20.25
C PRO A 196 -35.48 11.90 21.68
#